data_AF-A0A7V9ZXE9-F1
#
_entry.id   AF-A0A7V9ZXE9-F1
#
_cell.length_a   1.000
_cell.length_b   1.000
_cell.length_c   1.000
_cell.angle_alpha   90.00
_cell.angle_beta   90.00
_cell.angle_gamma   90.00
#
_symmetry.space_group_name_H-M   'P 1'
#
loop_
_entity.id
_entity.type
_entity.pdbx_description
1 polymer ?
#
loop_
_entity_poly.entity_id
_entity_poly.type
_entity_poly.pdbx_seq_one_letter_code
_entity_poly.pdbx_strand_id
1 'polypeptide(L)'
;ALYVIGLHPNSSRLARQFRWPALVFNPHEQFERLRADGKWKRMQETIRERDVELQGSVNPMLSDFGETTEARQYSGRAVDENWEAPFVASDGAKTGKCPFGH
;
A
#
# COMPACT_ATOMS: atom_id res chain seq x y z
N ALA A 1 -11.91 3.15 8.25
CA ALA A 1 -11.15 3.66 7.09
C ALA A 1 -10.91 2.53 6.08
N LEU A 2 -10.63 2.84 4.82
CA LEU A 2 -10.30 1.87 3.77
C LEU A 2 -8.91 2.22 3.21
N TYR A 3 -8.07 1.22 2.97
CA TYR A 3 -6.91 1.36 2.10
C TYR A 3 -7.34 1.10 0.66
N VAL A 4 -6.83 1.89 -0.28
CA VAL A 4 -7.17 1.72 -1.70
C VAL A 4 -5.92 1.29 -2.45
N ILE A 5 -5.94 0.10 -3.04
CA ILE A 5 -4.81 -0.47 -3.79
C ILE A 5 -5.13 -0.40 -5.29
N GLY A 6 -4.20 0.15 -6.07
CA GLY A 6 -4.24 0.15 -7.53
C GLY A 6 -3.67 -1.14 -8.12
N LEU A 7 -4.39 -1.69 -9.10
CA LEU A 7 -3.96 -2.79 -9.96
C LEU A 7 -4.00 -2.33 -11.42
N HIS A 8 -2.99 -2.67 -12.22
CA HIS A 8 -3.00 -2.40 -13.66
C HIS A 8 -1.98 -3.29 -14.41
N PRO A 9 -2.05 -3.43 -15.75
CA PRO A 9 -1.19 -4.36 -16.48
C PRO A 9 0.31 -4.08 -16.30
N ASN A 10 0.66 -2.81 -16.14
CA ASN A 10 2.04 -2.35 -15.98
C ASN A 10 2.48 -2.21 -14.52
N SER A 11 1.77 -2.83 -13.57
CA SER A 11 2.17 -2.75 -12.17
C SER A 11 3.54 -3.38 -11.97
N SER A 12 4.35 -2.75 -11.10
CA SER A 12 5.72 -3.20 -10.82
C SER A 12 5.79 -4.54 -10.11
N ARG A 13 4.66 -5.01 -9.59
CA ARG A 13 4.52 -6.28 -8.88
C ARG A 13 3.55 -7.20 -9.58
N LEU A 14 3.95 -8.46 -9.81
CA LEU A 14 3.11 -9.48 -10.45
C LEU A 14 1.79 -9.67 -9.72
N ALA A 15 1.83 -9.68 -8.39
CA ALA A 15 0.63 -9.76 -7.55
C ALA A 15 -0.35 -8.58 -7.72
N ARG A 16 0.10 -7.48 -8.35
CA ARG A 16 -0.71 -6.29 -8.65
C ARG A 16 -1.04 -6.13 -10.13
N GLN A 17 -0.55 -7.02 -10.99
CA GLN A 17 -0.87 -6.98 -12.41
C GLN A 17 -2.28 -7.52 -12.65
N PHE A 18 -3.16 -6.65 -13.11
CA PHE A 18 -4.52 -7.00 -13.51
C PHE A 18 -4.76 -6.53 -14.94
N ARG A 19 -5.58 -7.26 -15.70
CA ARG A 19 -5.80 -6.99 -17.13
C ARG A 19 -6.37 -5.60 -17.42
N TRP A 20 -7.04 -5.00 -16.44
CA TRP A 20 -7.60 -3.67 -16.52
C TRP A 20 -7.17 -2.82 -15.31
N PRO A 21 -7.13 -1.49 -15.42
CA PRO A 21 -6.99 -0.64 -14.25
C PRO A 21 -8.12 -0.91 -13.25
N ALA A 22 -7.78 -1.19 -11.99
CA ALA A 22 -8.74 -1.47 -10.93
C ALA A 22 -8.30 -0.86 -9.60
N LEU A 23 -9.30 -0.56 -8.75
CA LEU A 23 -9.12 -0.11 -7.38
C LEU A 23 -9.71 -1.14 -6.43
N VAL A 24 -8.89 -1.61 -5.49
CA VAL A 24 -9.30 -2.53 -4.44
C VAL A 24 -9.44 -1.76 -3.14
N PHE A 25 -10.65 -1.78 -2.58
CA PHE A 25 -10.95 -1.16 -1.29
C PHE A 25 -10.79 -2.19 -0.18
N ASN A 26 -9.73 -2.07 0.61
CA ASN A 26 -9.40 -2.99 1.67
C ASN A 26 -9.75 -2.40 3.05
N PRO A 27 -10.62 -3.03 3.85
CA PRO A 27 -11.00 -2.51 5.17
C PRO A 27 -9.84 -2.46 6.16
N HIS A 28 -9.61 -1.27 6.74
CA HIS A 28 -8.61 -1.08 7.79
C HIS A 28 -8.89 -1.91 9.06
N GLU A 29 -10.16 -2.12 9.38
CA GLU A 29 -10.59 -2.82 10.60
C GLU A 29 -10.04 -4.26 10.68
N GLN A 30 -9.86 -4.93 9.53
CA GLN A 30 -9.29 -6.27 9.50
C GLN A 30 -7.85 -6.28 10.00
N PHE A 31 -7.06 -5.25 9.67
CA PHE A 31 -5.69 -5.10 10.13
C PHE A 31 -5.60 -4.81 11.62
N GLU A 32 -6.50 -3.96 12.14
CA GLU A 32 -6.56 -3.65 13.57
C GLU A 32 -6.86 -4.89 14.40
N ARG A 33 -7.79 -5.73 13.95
CA ARG A 33 -8.07 -7.02 14.60
C ARG A 33 -6.86 -7.95 14.58
N LEU A 34 -6.13 -8.01 13.46
CA LEU A 34 -4.94 -8.84 13.34
C LEU A 34 -3.77 -8.34 14.21
N ARG A 35 -3.67 -7.02 14.43
CA ARG A 35 -2.73 -6.41 15.38
C ARG A 35 -3.13 -6.71 16.83
N ALA A 36 -4.39 -6.52 17.18
CA ALA A 36 -4.92 -6.81 18.52
C ALA A 36 -4.72 -8.29 18.91
N ASP A 37 -4.88 -9.19 17.95
CA ASP A 37 -4.65 -10.64 18.11
C ASP A 37 -3.16 -11.04 18.13
N GLY A 38 -2.22 -10.10 17.96
CA GLY A 38 -0.79 -10.38 17.88
C GLY A 38 -0.35 -11.15 16.63
N LYS A 39 -1.24 -11.32 15.64
CA LYS A 39 -1.01 -12.10 14.40
C LYS A 39 -0.36 -11.28 13.29
N TRP A 40 -0.26 -9.97 13.46
CA TRP A 40 0.26 -9.02 12.47
C TRP A 40 1.65 -9.41 11.95
N LYS A 41 2.61 -9.63 12.86
CA LYS A 41 4.01 -9.91 12.49
C LYS A 41 4.13 -11.16 11.61
N ARG A 42 3.47 -12.24 12.01
CA ARG A 42 3.46 -13.51 11.27
C ARG A 42 2.88 -13.35 9.87
N MET A 43 1.77 -12.61 9.75
CA MET A 43 1.17 -12.34 8.45
C MET A 43 2.12 -11.54 7.55
N GLN A 44 2.77 -10.52 8.11
CA GLN A 44 3.73 -9.69 7.38
C GLN A 44 4.94 -10.50 6.89
N GLU A 45 5.48 -11.39 7.73
CA GLU A 45 6.54 -12.33 7.36
C GLU A 45 6.09 -13.25 6.22
N THR A 46 4.92 -13.87 6.34
CA THR A 46 4.37 -14.75 5.29
C THR A 46 4.13 -14.01 3.96
N ILE A 47 3.68 -12.76 4.00
CA ILE A 47 3.51 -11.94 2.79
C ILE A 47 4.87 -11.67 2.15
N ARG A 48 5.88 -11.29 2.94
CA ARG A 48 7.24 -10.99 2.45
C ARG A 48 7.90 -12.23 1.84
N GLU A 49 7.78 -13.39 2.49
CA GLU A 49 8.28 -14.67 1.98
C GLU A 49 7.66 -15.00 0.62
N ARG A 50 6.33 -14.98 0.52
CA ARG A 50 5.62 -15.24 -0.74
C ARG A 50 5.95 -14.25 -1.84
N ASP A 51 6.21 -13.00 -1.48
CA ASP A 51 6.59 -11.97 -2.45
C ASP A 51 7.98 -12.22 -3.02
N VAL A 52 8.93 -12.63 -2.17
CA VAL A 52 10.27 -13.07 -2.62
C VAL A 52 10.17 -14.33 -3.47
N GLU A 53 9.38 -15.32 -3.06
CA GLU A 53 9.18 -16.55 -3.84
C GLU A 53 8.56 -16.27 -5.22
N LEU A 54 7.59 -15.35 -5.28
CA LEU A 54 6.87 -15.05 -6.52
C LEU A 54 7.67 -14.18 -7.49
N GLN A 55 8.45 -13.22 -7.00
CA GLN A 55 9.06 -12.18 -7.84
C GLN A 55 10.43 -11.68 -7.36
N GLY A 56 11.11 -12.47 -6.54
CA GLY A 56 12.54 -12.33 -6.22
C GLY A 56 12.91 -11.20 -5.25
N SER A 57 11.95 -10.39 -4.83
CA SER A 57 12.21 -9.28 -3.89
C SER A 57 10.96 -8.93 -3.11
N VAL A 58 11.13 -8.48 -1.86
CA VAL A 58 10.05 -7.87 -1.09
C VAL A 58 9.60 -6.59 -1.78
N ASN A 59 8.31 -6.30 -1.74
CA ASN A 59 7.75 -5.06 -2.24
C ASN A 59 8.33 -3.88 -1.46
N PRO A 60 9.18 -3.02 -2.08
CA PRO A 60 9.78 -1.88 -1.39
C PRO A 60 8.70 -0.88 -0.94
N MET A 61 7.53 -0.97 -1.56
CA MET A 61 6.35 -0.18 -1.23
C MET A 61 5.62 -0.65 0.03
N LEU A 62 6.01 -1.79 0.64
CA LEU A 62 5.53 -2.26 1.95
C LEU A 62 6.53 -1.89 3.05
N SER A 63 7.04 -0.65 3.04
CA SER A 63 7.87 -0.17 4.13
C SER A 63 7.07 -0.14 5.43
N ASP A 64 7.73 -0.43 6.55
CA ASP A 64 7.15 -0.18 7.86
C ASP A 64 6.80 1.32 7.95
N PHE A 65 5.57 1.62 8.37
CA PHE A 65 4.92 2.94 8.24
C PHE A 65 5.75 4.10 8.82
N GLY A 66 5.58 5.32 8.26
CA GLY A 66 5.85 6.57 9.00
C GLY A 66 6.49 7.73 8.21
N GLU A 67 7.30 7.45 7.18
CA GLU A 67 8.19 8.50 6.62
C GLU A 67 7.81 9.01 5.22
N THR A 68 6.93 8.34 4.48
CA THR A 68 6.55 8.73 3.10
C THR A 68 5.05 8.60 2.80
N THR A 69 4.58 9.26 1.75
CA THR A 69 3.16 9.29 1.38
C THR A 69 2.64 7.91 0.94
N GLU A 70 1.56 7.45 1.58
CA GLU A 70 0.87 6.19 1.29
C GLU A 70 0.44 6.05 -0.19
N ALA A 71 0.23 7.16 -0.89
CA ALA A 71 -0.12 7.18 -2.31
C ALA A 71 0.90 6.44 -3.18
N ARG A 72 2.20 6.54 -2.84
CA ARG A 72 3.26 5.77 -3.51
C ARG A 72 3.03 4.28 -3.29
N GLN A 73 2.79 3.91 -2.03
CA GLN A 73 2.70 2.52 -1.59
C GLN A 73 1.60 1.73 -2.27
N TYR A 74 0.48 2.40 -2.54
CA TYR A 74 -0.72 1.74 -3.03
C TYR A 74 -1.02 1.97 -4.51
N SER A 75 -0.29 2.84 -5.22
CA SER A 75 -0.54 3.12 -6.64
C SER A 75 -0.32 1.93 -7.60
N GLY A 76 0.46 0.93 -7.18
CA GLY A 76 0.86 -0.19 -8.04
C GLY A 76 2.00 0.13 -9.00
N ARG A 77 2.49 1.38 -9.01
CA ARG A 77 3.61 1.85 -9.83
C ARG A 77 4.89 1.96 -8.98
N ALA A 78 6.03 1.57 -9.55
CA ALA A 78 7.32 1.95 -9.00
C ALA A 78 7.55 3.44 -9.29
N VAL A 79 7.78 4.22 -8.25
CA VAL A 79 8.03 5.66 -8.33
C VAL A 79 9.34 5.99 -7.62
N ASP A 80 10.05 7.02 -8.08
CA ASP A 80 11.28 7.48 -7.46
C ASP A 80 11.04 8.15 -6.10
N GLU A 81 12.12 8.38 -5.35
CA GLU A 81 12.09 8.97 -4.01
C GLU A 81 11.51 10.40 -3.98
N ASN A 82 11.65 11.14 -5.09
CA ASN A 82 11.24 12.53 -5.23
C ASN A 82 9.86 12.68 -5.89
N TRP A 83 9.16 11.57 -6.15
CA TRP A 83 7.90 11.61 -6.89
C TRP A 83 6.77 12.26 -6.09
N GLU A 84 6.13 13.28 -6.65
CA GLU A 84 4.93 13.89 -6.09
C GLU A 84 3.67 13.50 -6.86
N ALA A 85 2.56 13.36 -6.15
CA ALA A 85 1.29 13.07 -6.78
C ALA A 85 0.83 14.29 -7.61
N PRO A 86 0.48 14.12 -8.91
CA PRO A 86 0.02 15.23 -9.74
C PRO A 86 -1.38 15.72 -9.35
N PHE A 87 -2.08 14.98 -8.49
CA PHE A 87 -3.36 15.37 -7.94
C PHE A 87 -3.14 16.33 -6.77
N VAL A 88 -3.52 17.58 -6.96
CA VAL A 88 -3.64 18.57 -5.89
C VAL A 88 -5.11 18.63 -5.49
N ALA A 89 -5.42 18.28 -4.24
CA ALA A 89 -6.79 18.38 -3.77
C ALA A 89 -7.17 19.86 -3.62
N SER A 90 -8.32 20.26 -4.16
CA SER A 90 -8.86 21.62 -3.99
C SER A 90 -9.12 21.92 -2.49
N ASP A 91 -8.97 23.18 -2.09
CA ASP A 91 -8.89 23.74 -0.71
C ASP A 91 -9.92 23.27 0.35
N GLY A 92 -10.87 22.42 0.01
CA GLY A 92 -11.77 21.75 0.96
C GLY A 92 -11.25 20.41 1.50
N ALA A 93 -10.24 19.80 0.86
CA ALA A 93 -9.61 18.59 1.36
C ALA A 93 -8.53 19.00 2.37
N LYS A 94 -8.91 19.09 3.65
CA LYS A 94 -7.93 19.26 4.72
C LYS A 94 -6.80 18.27 4.50
N THR A 95 -5.56 18.76 4.50
CA THR A 95 -4.34 17.96 4.69
C THR A 95 -4.38 17.39 6.10
N GLY A 96 -5.36 16.53 6.37
CA GLY A 96 -5.40 15.76 7.59
C GLY A 96 -4.17 14.87 7.55
N LYS A 97 -3.27 15.06 8.52
CA LYS A 97 -2.43 13.96 8.99
C LYS A 97 -3.36 12.75 9.08
N CYS A 98 -3.00 11.64 8.43
CA CYS A 98 -3.76 10.40 8.56
C CYS A 98 -3.99 10.22 10.07
N PRO A 99 -5.24 10.22 10.57
CA PRO A 99 -5.50 10.18 12.02
C PRO A 99 -5.04 8.88 12.68
N PHE A 100 -4.43 8.00 11.89
CA PHE A 100 -3.89 6.69 12.23
C PHE A 100 -2.38 6.58 11.92
N GLY A 101 -1.71 7.68 11.57
CA GLY A 101 -0.24 7.73 11.53
C GLY A 101 0.29 7.66 12.96
N HIS A 102 0.90 6.53 13.33
CA HIS A 102 1.66 6.37 14.56
C HIS A 102 3.03 7.04 14.42
#